data_AF-A0A164G9E1-F1
#
_entry.id   AF-A0A164G9E1-F1
#
_cell.length_a   1.000
_cell.length_b   1.000
_cell.length_c   1.000
_cell.angle_alpha   90.00
_cell.angle_beta   90.00
_cell.angle_gamma   90.00
#
_symmetry.space_group_name_H-M   'P 1'
#
loop_
_entity.id
_entity.type
_entity.pdbx_description
1 polymer ?
#
loop_
_entity_poly.entity_id
_entity_poly.type
_entity_poly.pdbx_seq_one_letter_code
_entity_poly.pdbx_strand_id
1 'polypeptide(L)'
;FRTIGSTWLAENQSSKNLTLEFEIRDDEWVIFNVNETGYYRVNYDARNWHLIAKQLMTNHTAISVINRAQIMNDALNLARAGLLVYEVPLNLTKYLEREEEFLPWEATLTALSYLDSMMKRTPGYGLLKNYVLKILSPLYDSLGFVNRSSDSHLTGKLRRKVVESCCSMGHKDCITKAIDSYHRWMSDPQNTTIVPAMLKRVVACTA
;
A
#
# COMPACT_ATOMS: atom_id res chain seq x y z
N PHE A 1 2.22 -21.03 8.21
CA PHE A 1 3.26 -20.74 7.20
C PHE A 1 4.44 -21.68 7.45
N ARG A 2 4.91 -22.40 6.43
CA ARG A 2 6.06 -23.31 6.50
C ARG A 2 7.07 -22.86 5.43
N THR A 3 8.29 -22.52 5.83
CA THR A 3 9.40 -22.28 4.89
C THR A 3 10.00 -23.64 4.50
N ILE A 4 10.09 -23.93 3.19
CA ILE A 4 10.42 -25.28 2.69
C ILE A 4 11.85 -25.38 2.14
N GLY A 5 12.65 -24.29 2.14
CA GLY A 5 14.08 -24.37 1.83
C GLY A 5 14.66 -23.06 1.30
N SER A 6 15.92 -23.11 0.87
CA SER A 6 16.60 -22.05 0.13
C SER A 6 17.30 -22.64 -1.10
N THR A 7 17.42 -21.85 -2.17
CA THR A 7 18.14 -22.22 -3.39
C THR A 7 18.93 -21.03 -3.89
N TRP A 8 19.94 -21.30 -4.73
CA TRP A 8 20.82 -20.28 -5.30
C TRP A 8 20.76 -20.27 -6.83
N LEU A 9 20.75 -19.06 -7.40
CA LEU A 9 21.06 -18.78 -8.80
C LEU A 9 22.53 -18.32 -8.84
N ALA A 10 23.41 -19.12 -9.45
CA ALA A 10 24.85 -18.83 -9.45
C ALA A 10 25.18 -17.64 -10.38
N GLU A 11 26.31 -16.96 -10.15
CA GLU A 11 26.72 -15.75 -10.90
C GLU A 11 26.79 -15.96 -12.43
N ASN A 12 27.06 -17.18 -12.88
CA ASN A 12 27.14 -17.54 -14.30
C ASN A 12 25.80 -18.06 -14.87
N GLN A 13 24.71 -17.99 -14.11
CA GLN A 13 23.37 -18.43 -14.53
C GLN A 13 22.44 -17.24 -14.70
N SER A 14 21.95 -17.02 -15.92
CA SER A 14 20.90 -16.03 -16.20
C SER A 14 19.50 -16.55 -15.88
N SER A 15 19.32 -17.86 -15.84
CA SER A 15 18.07 -18.52 -15.45
C SER A 15 18.36 -19.92 -14.89
N LYS A 16 17.43 -20.43 -14.07
CA LYS A 16 17.49 -21.79 -13.53
C LYS A 16 16.06 -22.29 -13.39
N ASN A 17 15.77 -23.42 -14.04
CA ASN A 17 14.54 -24.14 -13.79
C ASN A 17 14.76 -25.04 -12.58
N LEU A 18 13.89 -24.91 -11.58
CA LEU A 18 13.93 -25.70 -10.37
C LEU A 18 12.56 -26.31 -10.15
N THR A 19 12.50 -27.63 -10.10
CA THR A 19 11.34 -28.35 -9.60
C THR A 19 11.52 -28.54 -8.10
N LEU A 20 10.58 -28.03 -7.32
CA LEU A 20 10.55 -28.22 -5.87
C LEU A 20 9.54 -29.32 -5.57
N GLU A 21 10.01 -30.41 -4.96
CA GLU A 21 9.15 -31.53 -4.55
C GLU A 21 8.65 -31.29 -3.13
N PHE A 22 7.40 -30.81 -3.03
CA PHE A 22 6.68 -30.73 -1.77
C PHE A 22 5.18 -30.96 -2.00
N GLU A 23 4.53 -31.55 -1.00
CA GLU A 23 3.07 -31.71 -1.01
C GLU A 23 2.43 -30.33 -0.86
N ILE A 24 1.82 -29.84 -1.94
CA ILE A 24 0.98 -28.63 -1.94
C ILE A 24 -0.35 -28.98 -2.57
N ARG A 25 -1.43 -28.59 -1.90
CA ARG A 25 -2.78 -28.77 -2.44
C ARG A 25 -3.06 -27.73 -3.50
N ASP A 26 -4.01 -28.04 -4.37
CA ASP A 26 -4.32 -27.15 -5.48
C ASP A 26 -4.90 -25.80 -5.07
N ASP A 27 -5.37 -25.67 -3.84
CA ASP A 27 -5.93 -24.46 -3.24
C ASP A 27 -4.94 -23.70 -2.35
N GLU A 28 -3.67 -24.10 -2.32
CA GLU A 28 -2.61 -23.46 -1.54
C GLU A 28 -1.73 -22.54 -2.38
N TRP A 29 -1.37 -21.38 -1.81
CA TRP A 29 -0.49 -20.41 -2.44
C TRP A 29 0.96 -20.62 -2.03
N VAL A 30 1.88 -20.15 -2.87
CA VAL A 30 3.32 -20.07 -2.60
C VAL A 30 3.77 -18.62 -2.65
N ILE A 31 4.64 -18.23 -1.72
CA ILE A 31 5.33 -16.94 -1.72
C ILE A 31 6.84 -17.21 -1.69
N PHE A 32 7.57 -16.58 -2.60
CA PHE A 32 9.04 -16.58 -2.59
C PHE A 32 9.57 -15.30 -1.97
N ASN A 33 10.86 -15.31 -1.62
CA ASN A 33 11.54 -14.22 -0.93
C ASN A 33 10.92 -13.90 0.44
N VAL A 34 10.87 -14.89 1.32
CA VAL A 34 10.32 -14.73 2.68
C VAL A 34 11.00 -13.56 3.39
N ASN A 35 10.19 -12.63 3.90
CA ASN A 35 10.61 -11.38 4.51
C ASN A 35 11.47 -10.47 3.61
N GLU A 36 11.37 -10.58 2.28
CA GLU A 36 12.06 -9.72 1.31
C GLU A 36 13.58 -9.61 1.55
N THR A 37 14.19 -10.71 1.98
CA THR A 37 15.61 -10.74 2.35
C THR A 37 16.54 -10.77 1.14
N GLY A 38 16.07 -11.32 0.02
CA GLY A 38 16.76 -11.32 -1.25
C GLY A 38 16.48 -10.04 -2.05
N TYR A 39 17.51 -9.54 -2.74
CA TYR A 39 17.41 -8.35 -3.59
C TYR A 39 16.87 -8.69 -4.99
N TYR A 40 15.63 -9.16 -5.05
CA TYR A 40 14.94 -9.49 -6.29
C TYR A 40 13.42 -9.37 -6.13
N ARG A 41 12.73 -9.17 -7.26
CA ARG A 41 11.27 -9.19 -7.36
C ARG A 41 10.77 -10.57 -7.70
N VAL A 42 9.55 -10.89 -7.26
CA VAL A 42 8.90 -12.17 -7.57
C VAL A 42 7.67 -11.93 -8.45
N ASN A 43 7.60 -12.66 -9.57
CA ASN A 43 6.38 -12.77 -10.37
C ASN A 43 5.87 -14.21 -10.28
N TYR A 44 4.55 -14.36 -10.31
CA TYR A 44 3.87 -15.65 -10.25
C TYR A 44 2.98 -15.84 -11.48
N ASP A 45 2.58 -17.07 -11.75
CA ASP A 45 1.51 -17.34 -12.70
C ASP A 45 0.16 -16.83 -12.18
N ALA A 46 -0.83 -16.76 -13.08
CA ALA A 46 -2.15 -16.21 -12.80
C ALA A 46 -2.89 -16.96 -11.67
N ARG A 47 -2.68 -18.28 -11.55
CA ARG A 47 -3.34 -19.10 -10.53
C ARG A 47 -2.78 -18.76 -9.16
N ASN A 48 -1.45 -18.70 -9.00
CA ASN A 48 -0.87 -18.37 -7.70
C ASN A 48 -1.18 -16.91 -7.28
N TRP A 49 -1.20 -15.96 -8.23
CA TRP A 49 -1.68 -14.60 -7.95
C TRP A 49 -3.13 -14.58 -7.44
N HIS A 50 -4.01 -15.39 -8.03
CA HIS A 50 -5.39 -15.51 -7.57
C HIS A 50 -5.49 -16.09 -6.15
N LEU A 51 -4.71 -17.14 -5.85
CA LEU A 51 -4.68 -17.75 -4.52
C LEU A 51 -4.14 -16.77 -3.44
N ILE A 52 -3.11 -15.99 -3.76
CA ILE A 52 -2.60 -14.91 -2.89
C ILE A 52 -3.70 -13.87 -2.65
N ALA A 53 -4.37 -13.40 -3.71
CA ALA A 53 -5.46 -12.43 -3.56
C ALA A 53 -6.59 -12.97 -2.67
N LYS A 54 -6.97 -14.23 -2.84
CA LYS A 54 -7.96 -14.91 -2.00
C LYS A 54 -7.51 -14.98 -0.54
N GLN A 55 -6.25 -15.32 -0.28
CA GLN A 55 -5.70 -15.34 1.09
C GLN A 55 -5.74 -13.95 1.72
N LEU A 56 -5.26 -12.92 1.03
CA LEU A 56 -5.29 -11.54 1.51
C LEU A 56 -6.71 -11.08 1.84
N MET A 57 -7.69 -11.44 1.00
CA MET A 57 -9.10 -11.15 1.22
C MET A 57 -9.76 -11.99 2.32
N THR A 58 -9.23 -13.17 2.66
CA THR A 58 -9.83 -14.03 3.68
C THR A 58 -9.22 -13.75 5.04
N ASN A 59 -7.89 -13.74 5.09
CA ASN A 59 -7.09 -13.47 6.27
C ASN A 59 -5.69 -13.01 5.83
N HIS A 60 -5.49 -11.69 5.71
CA HIS A 60 -4.22 -11.12 5.30
C HIS A 60 -3.10 -11.38 6.31
N THR A 61 -3.38 -11.44 7.61
CA THR A 61 -2.34 -11.64 8.65
C THR A 61 -1.72 -13.04 8.64
N ALA A 62 -2.27 -13.98 7.87
CA ALA A 62 -1.62 -15.26 7.56
C ALA A 62 -0.33 -15.09 6.73
N ILE A 63 -0.17 -13.96 6.04
CA ILE A 63 1.04 -13.55 5.32
C ILE A 63 1.71 -12.44 6.14
N SER A 64 3.03 -12.54 6.36
CA SER A 64 3.78 -11.54 7.15
C SER A 64 3.64 -10.14 6.56
N VAL A 65 3.66 -9.11 7.41
CA VAL A 65 3.56 -7.71 6.98
C VAL A 65 4.60 -7.32 5.92
N ILE A 66 5.82 -7.87 6.01
CA ILE A 66 6.89 -7.64 5.05
C ILE A 66 6.53 -8.26 3.70
N ASN A 67 6.09 -9.53 3.68
CA ASN A 67 5.70 -10.16 2.42
C ASN A 67 4.44 -9.56 1.81
N ARG A 68 3.49 -9.04 2.60
CA ARG A 68 2.36 -8.26 2.06
C ARG A 68 2.82 -6.98 1.38
N ALA A 69 3.78 -6.27 1.98
CA ALA A 69 4.40 -5.10 1.36
C ALA A 69 5.14 -5.47 0.07
N GLN A 70 5.93 -6.55 0.08
CA GLN A 70 6.61 -7.07 -1.10
C GLN A 70 5.61 -7.42 -2.21
N ILE A 71 4.54 -8.15 -1.91
CA ILE A 71 3.50 -8.53 -2.88
C ILE A 71 2.92 -7.29 -3.58
N MET A 72 2.56 -6.26 -2.80
CA MET A 72 2.03 -5.01 -3.36
C MET A 72 3.09 -4.28 -4.21
N ASN A 73 4.33 -4.20 -3.71
CA ASN A 73 5.43 -3.55 -4.40
C ASN A 73 5.76 -4.24 -5.73
N ASP A 74 5.92 -5.56 -5.72
CA ASP A 74 6.25 -6.37 -6.88
C ASP A 74 5.12 -6.32 -7.91
N ALA A 75 3.88 -6.62 -7.52
CA ALA A 75 2.76 -6.67 -8.47
C ALA A 75 2.55 -5.32 -9.19
N LEU A 76 2.59 -4.20 -8.47
CA LEU A 76 2.40 -2.87 -9.07
C LEU A 76 3.58 -2.45 -9.96
N ASN A 77 4.82 -2.78 -9.60
CA ASN A 77 5.99 -2.45 -10.42
C ASN A 77 6.14 -3.39 -11.64
N LEU A 78 5.79 -4.68 -11.51
CA LEU A 78 5.72 -5.61 -12.63
C LEU A 78 4.67 -5.14 -13.65
N ALA A 79 3.52 -4.68 -13.17
CA ALA A 79 2.50 -4.13 -14.07
C ALA A 79 2.93 -2.84 -14.76
N ARG A 80 3.61 -1.95 -14.03
CA ARG A 80 4.25 -0.77 -14.62
C ARG A 80 5.27 -1.13 -15.71
N ALA A 81 6.01 -2.22 -15.54
CA ALA A 81 6.97 -2.72 -16.53
C ALA A 81 6.33 -3.50 -17.69
N GLY A 82 5.01 -3.70 -17.70
CA GLY A 82 4.32 -4.51 -18.70
C GLY A 82 4.52 -6.03 -18.54
N LEU A 83 5.07 -6.47 -17.40
CA LEU A 83 5.33 -7.88 -17.08
C LEU A 83 4.17 -8.55 -16.34
N LEU A 84 3.15 -7.78 -15.97
CA LEU A 84 1.93 -8.23 -15.33
C LEU A 84 0.77 -7.35 -15.79
N VAL A 85 -0.41 -7.93 -16.03
CA VAL A 85 -1.59 -7.13 -16.40
C VAL A 85 -2.12 -6.39 -15.17
N TYR A 86 -2.48 -5.11 -15.32
CA TYR A 86 -2.94 -4.26 -14.20
C TYR A 86 -4.16 -4.79 -13.44
N GLU A 87 -4.97 -5.65 -14.07
CA GLU A 87 -6.07 -6.34 -13.39
C GLU A 87 -5.61 -7.08 -12.13
N VAL A 88 -4.42 -7.72 -12.17
CA VAL A 88 -3.88 -8.48 -11.04
C VAL A 88 -3.56 -7.58 -9.84
N PRO A 89 -2.67 -6.57 -9.92
CA PRO A 89 -2.40 -5.70 -8.79
C PRO A 89 -3.63 -4.89 -8.35
N LEU A 90 -4.50 -4.46 -9.27
CA LEU A 90 -5.75 -3.78 -8.87
C LEU A 90 -6.66 -4.73 -8.10
N ASN A 91 -6.77 -6.00 -8.49
CA ASN A 91 -7.52 -6.99 -7.71
C ASN A 91 -6.89 -7.27 -6.35
N LEU A 92 -5.55 -7.33 -6.28
CA LEU A 92 -4.82 -7.47 -5.01
C LEU A 92 -5.14 -6.31 -4.07
N THR A 93 -5.10 -5.05 -4.52
CA THR A 93 -5.33 -3.87 -3.66
C THR A 93 -6.69 -3.84 -2.96
N LYS A 94 -7.68 -4.64 -3.39
CA LYS A 94 -9.01 -4.69 -2.76
C LYS A 94 -8.97 -5.10 -1.29
N TYR A 95 -7.98 -5.91 -0.88
CA TYR A 95 -7.86 -6.31 0.54
C TYR A 95 -7.47 -5.15 1.47
N LEU A 96 -6.92 -4.06 0.93
CA LEU A 96 -6.41 -2.94 1.71
C LEU A 96 -7.49 -2.24 2.53
N GLU A 97 -8.77 -2.40 2.17
CA GLU A 97 -9.91 -1.99 3.01
C GLU A 97 -9.84 -2.56 4.45
N ARG A 98 -9.04 -3.62 4.68
CA ARG A 98 -8.82 -4.27 5.98
C ARG A 98 -7.37 -4.21 6.48
N GLU A 99 -6.48 -3.54 5.76
CA GLU A 99 -5.08 -3.43 6.14
C GLU A 99 -4.85 -2.24 7.07
N GLU A 100 -4.11 -2.45 8.15
CA GLU A 100 -3.84 -1.43 9.17
C GLU A 100 -2.34 -1.20 9.40
N GLU A 101 -1.48 -2.05 8.82
CA GLU A 101 -0.04 -1.97 9.04
C GLU A 101 0.64 -1.02 8.05
N PHE A 102 1.71 -0.36 8.51
CA PHE A 102 2.38 0.70 7.76
C PHE A 102 3.02 0.22 6.45
N LEU A 103 3.71 -0.93 6.44
CA LEU A 103 4.54 -1.33 5.30
C LEU A 103 3.72 -1.64 4.01
N PRO A 104 2.60 -2.38 4.06
CA PRO A 104 1.82 -2.64 2.85
C PRO A 104 1.19 -1.37 2.27
N TRP A 105 0.76 -0.45 3.13
CA TRP A 105 0.29 0.88 2.70
C TRP A 105 1.39 1.74 2.12
N GLU A 106 2.59 1.72 2.72
CA GLU A 106 3.76 2.42 2.20
C GLU A 106 4.08 1.95 0.79
N ALA A 107 4.20 0.63 0.59
CA ALA A 107 4.47 0.02 -0.71
C ALA A 107 3.38 0.36 -1.75
N THR A 108 2.10 0.22 -1.38
CA THR A 108 0.98 0.46 -2.28
C THR A 108 0.90 1.92 -2.70
N LEU A 109 0.84 2.85 -1.74
CA LEU A 109 0.66 4.28 -2.04
C LEU A 109 1.82 4.85 -2.85
N THR A 110 3.04 4.37 -2.60
CA THR A 110 4.21 4.75 -3.39
C THR A 110 4.06 4.31 -4.84
N ALA A 111 3.61 3.08 -5.10
CA ALA A 111 3.40 2.62 -6.46
C ALA A 111 2.16 3.25 -7.13
N LEU A 112 1.06 3.48 -6.40
CA LEU A 112 -0.12 4.17 -6.90
C LEU A 112 0.15 5.64 -7.27
N SER A 113 1.16 6.29 -6.67
CA SER A 113 1.55 7.67 -7.04
C SER A 113 1.96 7.80 -8.52
N TYR A 114 2.47 6.71 -9.12
CA TYR A 114 2.73 6.65 -10.56
C TYR A 114 1.43 6.66 -11.36
N LEU A 115 0.46 5.82 -10.98
CA LEU A 115 -0.86 5.81 -11.63
C LEU A 115 -1.58 7.15 -11.50
N ASP A 116 -1.56 7.75 -10.31
CA ASP A 116 -2.08 9.10 -10.08
C ASP A 116 -1.46 10.11 -11.07
N SER A 117 -0.13 10.13 -11.16
CA SER A 117 0.59 11.05 -12.05
C SER A 117 0.27 10.82 -13.53
N MET A 118 0.25 9.57 -13.97
CA MET A 118 -0.01 9.23 -15.37
C MET A 118 -1.47 9.44 -15.77
N MET A 119 -2.41 9.22 -14.85
CA MET A 119 -3.84 9.28 -15.17
C MET A 119 -4.44 10.67 -15.00
N LYS A 120 -3.79 11.63 -14.32
CA LYS A 120 -4.31 12.99 -14.01
C LYS A 120 -5.05 13.72 -15.13
N ARG A 121 -4.62 13.55 -16.38
CA ARG A 121 -5.20 14.21 -17.57
C ARG A 121 -5.99 13.27 -18.48
N THR A 122 -6.39 12.12 -17.95
CA THR A 122 -7.17 11.11 -18.68
C THR A 122 -8.63 11.11 -18.20
N PRO A 123 -9.60 10.73 -19.05
CA PRO A 123 -11.00 10.60 -18.64
C PRO A 123 -11.21 9.63 -17.46
N GLY A 124 -10.32 8.63 -17.32
CA GLY A 124 -10.38 7.64 -16.25
C GLY A 124 -9.93 8.12 -14.88
N TYR A 125 -9.38 9.34 -14.75
CA TYR A 125 -8.82 9.81 -13.48
C TYR A 125 -9.84 9.86 -12.34
N GLY A 126 -11.07 10.29 -12.63
CA GLY A 126 -12.14 10.32 -11.64
C GLY A 126 -12.47 8.94 -11.08
N LEU A 127 -12.41 7.90 -11.92
CA LEU A 127 -12.61 6.51 -11.51
C LEU A 127 -11.47 6.04 -10.60
N LEU A 128 -10.21 6.38 -10.94
CA LEU A 128 -9.06 6.07 -10.09
C LEU A 128 -9.19 6.75 -8.72
N LYS A 129 -9.51 8.05 -8.68
CA LYS A 129 -9.70 8.79 -7.43
C LYS A 129 -10.78 8.14 -6.55
N ASN A 130 -11.94 7.83 -7.12
CA ASN A 130 -13.03 7.22 -6.39
C ASN A 130 -12.66 5.83 -5.84
N TYR A 131 -11.94 5.02 -6.64
CA TYR A 131 -11.45 3.73 -6.21
C TYR A 131 -10.44 3.84 -5.06
N VAL A 132 -9.45 4.74 -5.19
CA VAL A 132 -8.42 4.96 -4.16
C VAL A 132 -9.03 5.50 -2.87
N LEU A 133 -10.01 6.41 -2.96
CA LEU A 133 -10.76 6.87 -1.79
C LEU A 133 -11.51 5.72 -1.11
N LYS A 134 -12.19 4.87 -1.89
CA LYS A 134 -12.93 3.73 -1.34
C LYS A 134 -12.03 2.84 -0.47
N ILE A 135 -10.82 2.51 -0.94
CA ILE A 135 -9.90 1.67 -0.18
C ILE A 135 -9.26 2.38 1.02
N LEU A 136 -9.06 3.70 0.95
CA LEU A 136 -8.43 4.48 2.01
C LEU A 136 -9.38 4.91 3.14
N SER A 137 -10.65 5.17 2.82
CA SER A 137 -11.62 5.75 3.76
C SER A 137 -11.74 4.96 5.08
N PRO A 138 -11.84 3.61 5.09
CA PRO A 138 -11.91 2.87 6.35
C PRO A 138 -10.71 3.12 7.28
N LEU A 139 -9.51 3.16 6.71
CA LEU A 139 -8.30 3.43 7.48
C LEU A 139 -8.21 4.90 7.92
N TYR A 140 -8.62 5.83 7.06
CA TYR A 140 -8.70 7.24 7.42
C TYR A 140 -9.63 7.47 8.61
N ASP A 141 -10.82 6.86 8.59
CA ASP A 141 -11.81 6.97 9.66
C ASP A 141 -11.29 6.36 10.97
N SER A 142 -10.59 5.22 10.89
CA SER A 142 -9.97 4.56 12.04
C SER A 142 -8.84 5.40 12.67
N LEU A 143 -7.92 5.92 11.85
CA LEU A 143 -6.77 6.71 12.32
C LEU A 143 -7.14 8.12 12.77
N GLY A 144 -8.13 8.72 12.11
CA GLY A 144 -8.51 10.12 12.23
C GLY A 144 -7.48 11.09 11.64
N PHE A 145 -7.82 12.38 11.63
CA PHE A 145 -6.99 13.44 11.04
C PHE A 145 -5.80 13.84 11.92
N VAL A 146 -5.96 13.87 13.24
CA VAL A 146 -4.95 14.35 14.20
C VAL A 146 -4.30 13.17 14.93
N ASN A 147 -3.03 13.32 15.29
CA ASN A 147 -2.32 12.32 16.10
C ASN A 147 -2.93 12.18 17.50
N ARG A 148 -2.94 10.95 18.01
CA ARG A 148 -3.27 10.58 19.37
C ARG A 148 -1.98 10.42 20.17
N SER A 149 -2.03 10.70 21.46
CA SER A 149 -0.87 10.51 22.36
C SER A 149 -0.42 9.05 22.48
N SER A 150 -1.34 8.11 22.21
CA SER A 150 -1.10 6.66 22.25
C SER A 150 -0.50 6.09 20.96
N ASP A 151 -0.29 6.90 19.91
CA ASP A 151 0.17 6.38 18.64
C ASP A 151 1.63 5.91 18.70
N SER A 152 1.89 4.74 18.11
CA SER A 152 3.26 4.35 17.81
C SER A 152 3.87 5.25 16.72
N HIS A 153 5.20 5.26 16.62
CA HIS A 153 5.90 5.96 15.52
C HIS A 153 5.40 5.53 14.13
N LEU A 154 5.15 4.23 13.94
CA LEU A 154 4.64 3.70 12.67
C LEU A 154 3.19 4.14 12.42
N THR A 155 2.35 4.17 13.45
CA THR A 155 0.97 4.68 13.36
C THR A 155 0.96 6.16 12.95
N GLY A 156 1.82 6.99 13.54
CA GLY A 156 1.96 8.40 13.16
C GLY A 156 2.42 8.59 11.71
N LYS A 157 3.37 7.77 11.24
CA LYS A 157 3.80 7.75 9.83
C LYS A 157 2.67 7.33 8.89
N LEU A 158 1.93 6.29 9.24
CA LEU A 158 0.80 5.80 8.47
C LEU A 158 -0.29 6.88 8.36
N ARG A 159 -0.69 7.48 9.49
CA ARG A 159 -1.69 8.55 9.50
C ARG A 159 -1.31 9.69 8.58
N ARG A 160 -0.07 10.20 8.69
CA ARG A 160 0.40 11.27 7.79
C ARG A 160 0.19 10.89 6.32
N LYS A 161 0.56 9.66 5.93
CA LYS A 161 0.45 9.20 4.54
C LYS A 161 -1.00 9.04 4.08
N VAL A 162 -1.85 8.51 4.95
CA VAL A 162 -3.29 8.31 4.69
C VAL A 162 -3.99 9.67 4.58
N VAL A 163 -3.74 10.61 5.50
CA VAL A 163 -4.31 11.97 5.45
C VAL A 163 -3.84 12.70 4.19
N GLU A 164 -2.55 12.66 3.87
CA GLU A 164 -2.00 13.24 2.64
C GLU A 164 -2.68 12.68 1.38
N SER A 165 -2.86 11.36 1.34
CA SER A 165 -3.47 10.67 0.20
C SER A 165 -4.98 10.93 0.11
N CYS A 166 -5.69 10.97 1.22
CA CYS A 166 -7.12 11.27 1.25
C CYS A 166 -7.40 12.70 0.81
N CYS A 167 -6.65 13.68 1.33
CA CYS A 167 -6.81 15.08 0.96
C CYS A 167 -6.50 15.30 -0.53
N SER A 168 -5.40 14.74 -1.05
CA SER A 168 -5.06 14.88 -2.49
C SER A 168 -6.08 14.20 -3.42
N MET A 169 -6.69 13.10 -2.96
CA MET A 169 -7.73 12.39 -3.70
C MET A 169 -9.13 13.02 -3.56
N GLY A 170 -9.30 14.09 -2.79
CA GLY A 170 -10.57 14.83 -2.71
C GLY A 170 -11.50 14.38 -1.57
N HIS A 171 -10.98 13.73 -0.53
CA HIS A 171 -11.79 13.33 0.63
C HIS A 171 -12.34 14.56 1.36
N LYS A 172 -13.67 14.71 1.36
CA LYS A 172 -14.35 15.94 1.84
C LYS A 172 -14.02 16.30 3.28
N ASP A 173 -14.06 15.31 4.19
CA ASP A 173 -13.74 15.53 5.60
C ASP A 173 -12.26 15.89 5.81
N CYS A 174 -11.36 15.32 4.99
CA CYS A 174 -9.92 15.64 5.04
C CYS A 174 -9.68 17.10 4.64
N ILE A 175 -10.27 17.51 3.51
CA ILE A 175 -10.15 18.88 3.00
C ILE A 175 -10.73 19.89 4.00
N THR A 176 -11.93 19.62 4.52
CA THR A 176 -12.60 20.50 5.49
C THR A 176 -11.74 20.69 6.74
N LYS A 177 -11.26 19.58 7.33
CA LYS A 177 -10.37 19.63 8.50
C LYS A 177 -9.04 20.30 8.21
N ALA A 178 -8.49 20.15 7.00
CA ALA A 178 -7.27 20.83 6.59
C ALA A 178 -7.46 22.35 6.52
N ILE A 179 -8.52 22.83 5.85
CA ILE A 179 -8.87 24.26 5.76
C ILE A 179 -9.10 24.84 7.15
N ASP A 180 -9.92 24.19 7.98
CA ASP A 180 -10.22 24.66 9.35
C ASP A 180 -8.96 24.71 10.22
N SER A 181 -8.05 23.74 10.07
CA SER A 181 -6.80 23.72 10.81
C SER A 181 -5.84 24.81 10.33
N TYR A 182 -5.80 25.08 9.03
CA TYR A 182 -5.01 26.16 8.46
C TYR A 182 -5.51 27.53 8.94
N HIS A 183 -6.81 27.79 8.90
CA HIS A 183 -7.40 29.04 9.39
C HIS A 183 -7.09 29.28 10.88
N ARG A 184 -7.27 28.27 11.73
CA ARG A 184 -6.91 28.37 13.15
C ARG A 184 -5.42 28.64 13.33
N TRP A 185 -4.56 27.98 12.56
CA TRP A 185 -3.12 28.20 12.64
C TRP A 185 -2.72 29.62 12.20
N MET A 186 -3.35 30.17 11.16
CA MET A 186 -3.10 31.54 10.72
C MET A 186 -3.61 32.60 11.72
N SER A 187 -4.63 32.28 12.52
CA SER A 187 -5.11 33.17 13.59
C SER A 187 -4.21 33.20 14.83
N ASP A 188 -3.41 32.14 15.05
CA ASP A 188 -2.44 32.04 16.14
C ASP A 188 -1.17 31.28 15.68
N PRO A 189 -0.29 31.93 14.90
CA PRO A 189 0.85 31.25 14.27
C PRO A 189 1.89 30.70 15.26
N GLN A 190 1.93 31.25 16.47
CA GLN A 190 2.86 30.84 17.53
C GLN A 190 2.42 29.54 18.21
N ASN A 191 1.14 29.20 18.14
CA ASN A 191 0.60 27.99 18.72
C ASN A 191 0.86 26.77 17.84
N THR A 192 1.99 26.12 18.10
CA THR A 192 2.44 24.92 17.38
C THR A 192 1.58 23.67 17.62
N THR A 193 0.59 23.72 18.52
CA THR A 193 -0.30 22.58 18.82
C THR A 193 -1.48 22.47 17.85
N ILE A 194 -1.82 23.56 17.14
CA ILE A 194 -2.98 23.60 16.21
C ILE A 194 -2.77 22.63 15.03
N VAL A 195 -1.56 22.63 14.46
CA VAL A 195 -1.17 21.73 13.38
C VAL A 195 0.10 20.99 13.79
N PRO A 196 0.02 19.68 14.07
CA PRO A 196 1.19 18.85 14.37
C PRO A 196 2.24 18.96 13.27
N ALA A 197 3.52 18.97 13.64
CA ALA A 197 4.63 19.14 12.70
C ALA A 197 4.55 18.19 11.48
N MET A 198 4.12 16.95 11.69
CA MET A 198 3.98 15.93 10.63
C MET A 198 2.87 16.23 9.62
N LEU A 199 1.87 17.05 9.98
CA LEU A 199 0.72 17.39 9.15
C LEU A 199 0.79 18.79 8.55
N LYS A 200 1.75 19.63 8.96
CA LYS A 200 1.91 21.00 8.44
C LYS A 200 1.97 21.06 6.91
N ARG A 201 2.75 20.17 6.29
CA ARG A 201 2.84 20.09 4.82
C ARG A 201 1.49 19.78 4.18
N VAL A 202 0.75 18.83 4.74
CA VAL A 202 -0.55 18.39 4.20
C VAL A 202 -1.58 19.51 4.34
N VAL A 203 -1.67 20.12 5.52
CA VAL A 203 -2.58 21.23 5.81
C VAL A 203 -2.30 22.42 4.90
N ALA A 204 -1.06 22.87 4.81
CA ALA A 204 -0.69 24.03 3.99
C ALA A 204 -0.78 23.80 2.48
N CYS A 205 -0.71 22.56 2.00
CA CYS A 205 -0.87 22.23 0.59
C CYS A 205 -2.34 22.07 0.17
N THR A 206 -3.22 21.75 1.13
CA THR A 206 -4.64 21.44 0.86
C THR A 206 -5.53 22.67 1.00
N ALA A 207 -5.26 23.52 1.98
CA ALA A 207 -5.97 24.78 2.21
C ALA A 207 -5.56 25.84 1.19
#